data_AF-G7EA26-F1
#
_entry.id   AF-G7EA26-F1
#
_cell.length_a   1.000
_cell.length_b   1.000
_cell.length_c   1.000
_cell.angle_alpha   90.00
_cell.angle_beta   90.00
_cell.angle_gamma   90.00
#
_symmetry.space_group_name_H-M   'P 1'
#
loop_
_entity.id
_entity.type
_entity.pdbx_description
1 polymer ?
#
loop_
_entity_poly.entity_id
_entity_poly.type
_entity_poly.pdbx_seq_one_letter_code
_entity_poly.pdbx_strand_id
1 'polypeptide(L)'
;MEGLIILDSAGKALCSHFRRPGLAVLVLDAFASALSEANRTQCPLEPVIWVPGLPEPVSVARRSHDSPRRRRTRTRRRYSDESASSDSSSEESSVDGDSETEVQANGFTSAYDAAQSEPRTSEALIQPQGSACCHILRGGLRFILPVIHETDPTLVFAFLEAFVAVLQDYFGEVSESTVKDNFDVVYALFEDVIGPPRPVLTDSAALKELVPPPSLSNKVLSVAAAAINASAVLQPIPTVAVLGNAPLSSPILWRRNGIRYTNNEIYFDVLEEVGAIVDARGKIVTSEVWGKLLCKCRLSGVPDLQMSLSQSNLLQDVSFHPCVRLAKWHSAKLLSFVPPDGHFTLLEYRLGPPNTVNESGEISRSSATELPISLKAEVTSGRIGGSFKLTLASKLPSARPVEAVRVIFPLGPAANGVTAEVRGGPPDNVRDGPQAGTFWEFDPAERCLLWTIRSFDSSDRSPSITGTWTHSVPTNKPASSIEIHFNASLVNMSGIKVDSLKVLGDRQAPYKGVRPMLRSGKLEFRWH
;
A
#
# COMPACT_ATOMS: atom_id res chain seq x y z
N MET A 1 -5.54 -12.20 15.15
CA MET A 1 -5.61 -10.88 15.81
C MET A 1 -6.48 -11.02 17.04
N GLU A 2 -6.02 -10.52 18.18
CA GLU A 2 -6.62 -10.82 19.50
C GLU A 2 -7.18 -9.58 20.22
N GLY A 3 -6.90 -8.40 19.67
CA GLY A 3 -7.51 -7.16 20.05
C GLY A 3 -7.07 -6.00 19.15
N LEU A 4 -7.62 -4.83 19.41
CA LEU A 4 -7.25 -3.55 18.79
C LEU A 4 -7.50 -2.44 19.80
N ILE A 5 -6.55 -1.51 19.92
CA ILE A 5 -6.65 -0.34 20.78
C ILE A 5 -6.48 0.91 19.93
N ILE A 6 -7.26 1.95 20.23
CA ILE A 6 -7.02 3.33 19.77
C ILE A 6 -6.68 4.18 20.99
N LEU A 7 -5.52 4.81 20.97
CA LEU A 7 -5.09 5.82 21.94
C LEU A 7 -5.23 7.22 21.37
N ASP A 8 -5.51 8.18 22.25
CA ASP A 8 -5.41 9.61 21.93
C ASP A 8 -3.94 10.08 21.83
N SER A 9 -3.79 11.37 21.52
CA SER A 9 -2.48 12.01 21.41
C SER A 9 -1.68 12.04 22.73
N ALA A 10 -2.35 11.90 23.87
CA ALA A 10 -1.75 11.82 25.20
C ALA A 10 -1.41 10.37 25.61
N GLY A 11 -1.73 9.37 24.77
CA GLY A 11 -1.48 7.96 25.05
C GLY A 11 -2.55 7.29 25.91
N LYS A 12 -3.71 7.92 26.13
CA LYS A 12 -4.83 7.35 26.87
C LYS A 12 -5.74 6.57 25.92
N ALA A 13 -6.21 5.41 26.35
CA ALA A 13 -7.13 4.58 25.57
C ALA A 13 -8.48 5.27 25.37
N LEU A 14 -8.86 5.47 24.10
CA LEU A 14 -10.16 5.95 23.67
C LEU A 14 -11.15 4.79 23.51
N CYS A 15 -10.71 3.73 22.84
CA CYS A 15 -11.47 2.50 22.69
C CYS A 15 -10.53 1.29 22.61
N SER A 16 -11.02 0.16 23.07
CA SER A 16 -10.29 -1.10 23.02
C SER A 16 -11.26 -2.27 22.91
N HIS A 17 -10.96 -3.21 22.02
CA HIS A 17 -11.66 -4.48 21.95
C HIS A 17 -10.67 -5.62 22.00
N PHE A 18 -10.93 -6.60 22.86
CA PHE A 18 -10.05 -7.74 23.09
C PHE A 18 -10.86 -9.00 23.27
N ARG A 19 -10.40 -10.09 22.66
CA ARG A 19 -10.94 -11.43 22.94
C ARG A 19 -10.60 -11.89 24.36
N ARG A 20 -9.46 -11.43 24.89
CA ARG A 20 -8.97 -11.73 26.24
C ARG A 20 -8.84 -10.44 27.07
N PRO A 21 -9.67 -10.24 28.10
CA PRO A 21 -9.68 -8.99 28.88
C PRO A 21 -8.32 -8.61 29.50
N GLY A 22 -7.52 -9.60 29.94
CA GLY A 22 -6.21 -9.36 30.56
C GLY A 22 -5.10 -8.94 29.60
N LEU A 23 -5.32 -9.08 28.29
CA LEU A 23 -4.32 -8.74 27.27
C LEU A 23 -4.12 -7.23 27.12
N ALA A 24 -5.20 -6.46 27.32
CA ALA A 24 -5.20 -5.02 27.12
C ALA A 24 -4.18 -4.31 28.02
N VAL A 25 -4.16 -4.67 29.31
CA VAL A 25 -3.33 -4.02 30.31
C VAL A 25 -1.85 -4.27 30.03
N LEU A 26 -1.46 -5.52 29.75
CA LEU A 26 -0.07 -5.87 29.45
C LEU A 26 0.46 -5.13 28.21
N VAL A 27 -0.37 -5.03 27.17
CA VAL A 27 -0.01 -4.32 25.93
C VAL A 27 0.13 -2.83 26.19
N LEU A 28 -0.78 -2.24 26.96
CA LEU A 28 -0.74 -0.81 27.32
C LEU A 28 0.47 -0.48 28.20
N ASP A 29 0.80 -1.32 29.17
CA ASP A 29 1.96 -1.11 30.07
C ASP A 29 3.27 -1.21 29.29
N ALA A 30 3.44 -2.24 28.46
CA ALA A 30 4.60 -2.39 27.60
C ALA A 30 4.74 -1.22 26.62
N PHE A 31 3.64 -0.80 26.02
CA PHE A 31 3.59 0.33 25.11
C PHE A 31 3.96 1.66 25.81
N ALA A 32 3.39 1.92 26.99
CA ALA A 32 3.66 3.13 27.78
C ALA A 32 5.13 3.17 28.23
N SER A 33 5.70 2.04 28.64
CA SER A 33 7.11 1.93 28.98
C SER A 33 8.01 2.25 27.78
N ALA A 34 7.71 1.68 26.61
CA ALA A 34 8.48 1.93 25.38
C ALA A 34 8.37 3.40 24.93
N LEU A 35 7.18 3.99 25.01
CA LEU A 35 6.97 5.40 24.68
C LEU A 35 7.73 6.33 25.65
N SER A 36 7.71 6.03 26.95
CA SER A 36 8.47 6.79 27.95
C SER A 36 9.98 6.72 27.69
N GLU A 37 10.48 5.54 27.30
CA GLU A 37 11.89 5.36 26.96
C GLU A 37 12.28 6.15 25.71
N ALA A 38 11.49 6.05 24.63
CA ALA A 38 11.71 6.80 23.39
C ALA A 38 11.73 8.31 23.61
N ASN A 39 10.82 8.83 24.43
CA ASN A 39 10.79 10.24 24.81
C ASN A 39 12.03 10.65 25.63
N ARG A 40 12.50 9.78 26.54
CA ARG A 40 13.70 10.02 27.35
C ARG A 40 14.97 10.04 26.50
N THR A 41 15.07 9.17 25.50
CA THR A 41 16.25 9.04 24.63
C THR A 41 16.19 9.90 23.37
N GLN A 42 15.09 10.65 23.16
CA GLN A 42 14.82 11.42 21.94
C GLN A 42 14.94 10.57 20.66
N CYS A 43 14.62 9.29 20.75
CA CYS A 43 14.62 8.37 19.63
C CYS A 43 13.19 8.13 19.12
N PRO A 44 13.00 7.83 17.82
CA PRO A 44 11.70 7.44 17.31
C PRO A 44 11.26 6.13 17.97
N LEU A 45 9.99 6.03 18.33
CA LEU A 45 9.44 4.80 18.88
C LEU A 45 9.40 3.71 17.81
N GLU A 46 9.97 2.54 18.12
CA GLU A 46 9.96 1.40 17.22
C GLU A 46 8.53 0.93 16.90
N PRO A 47 8.23 0.54 15.65
CA PRO A 47 6.87 0.19 15.23
C PRO A 47 6.37 -1.15 15.80
N VAL A 48 7.29 -2.01 16.26
CA VAL A 48 7.02 -3.29 16.90
C VAL A 48 7.60 -3.23 18.31
N ILE A 49 6.77 -3.50 19.32
CA ILE A 49 7.16 -3.42 20.73
C ILE A 49 7.00 -4.80 21.36
N TRP A 50 8.01 -5.24 22.10
CA TRP A 50 7.96 -6.49 22.83
C TRP A 50 7.06 -6.38 24.06
N VAL A 51 6.19 -7.37 24.26
CA VAL A 51 5.26 -7.48 25.38
C VAL A 51 5.61 -8.72 26.20
N PRO A 52 6.26 -8.56 27.37
CA PRO A 52 6.63 -9.69 28.21
C PRO A 52 5.41 -10.32 28.89
N GLY A 53 5.41 -11.65 29.04
CA GLY A 53 4.53 -12.34 29.98
C GLY A 53 3.15 -12.80 29.47
N LEU A 54 3.00 -13.06 28.17
CA LEU A 54 1.75 -13.61 27.63
C LEU A 54 1.75 -15.15 27.61
N PRO A 55 0.84 -15.84 28.32
CA PRO A 55 0.70 -17.29 28.19
C PRO A 55 0.01 -17.68 26.87
N GLU A 56 0.50 -18.74 26.22
CA GLU A 56 -0.17 -19.37 25.10
C GLU A 56 -1.59 -19.85 25.48
N PRO A 57 -2.53 -19.90 24.52
CA PRO A 57 -3.79 -20.62 24.73
C PRO A 57 -3.46 -22.10 24.99
N VAL A 58 -3.84 -22.61 26.17
CA VAL A 58 -3.74 -24.04 26.47
C VAL A 58 -4.50 -24.80 25.39
N SER A 59 -3.78 -25.54 24.54
CA SER A 59 -4.40 -26.47 23.62
C SER A 59 -5.22 -27.46 24.45
N VAL A 60 -6.53 -27.48 24.27
CA VAL A 60 -7.38 -28.51 24.87
C VAL A 60 -7.01 -29.81 24.18
N ALA A 61 -6.04 -30.52 24.77
CA ALA A 61 -5.68 -31.86 24.35
C ALA A 61 -6.94 -32.71 24.38
N ARG A 62 -7.39 -33.17 23.20
CA ARG A 62 -8.40 -34.21 23.08
C ARG A 62 -7.89 -35.41 23.89
N ARG A 63 -8.46 -35.62 25.08
CA ARG A 63 -8.24 -36.84 25.85
C ARG A 63 -8.79 -38.00 25.03
N SER A 64 -7.92 -38.74 24.35
CA SER A 64 -8.22 -40.07 23.86
C SER A 64 -8.42 -40.97 25.07
N HIS A 65 -9.67 -41.37 25.33
CA HIS A 65 -9.95 -42.51 26.18
C HIS A 65 -9.52 -43.76 25.42
N ASP A 66 -8.36 -44.30 25.75
CA ASP A 66 -7.99 -45.66 25.36
C ASP A 66 -8.08 -46.57 26.60
N SER A 67 -8.92 -47.60 26.51
CA SER A 67 -9.11 -48.62 27.55
C SER A 67 -8.50 -49.94 27.04
N PRO A 68 -7.70 -50.67 27.83
CA PRO A 68 -6.92 -51.78 27.31
C PRO A 68 -7.78 -53.04 27.14
N ARG A 69 -8.01 -53.49 25.90
CA ARG A 69 -8.60 -54.80 25.62
C ARG A 69 -7.53 -55.89 25.60
N ARG A 70 -7.58 -56.76 26.62
CA ARG A 70 -6.86 -58.04 26.72
C ARG A 70 -7.13 -58.93 25.50
N ARG A 71 -6.05 -59.35 24.83
CA ARG A 71 -6.02 -60.46 23.86
C ARG A 71 -6.38 -61.78 24.55
N ARG A 72 -7.33 -62.52 23.98
CA ARG A 72 -7.45 -63.98 24.17
C ARG A 72 -7.57 -64.64 22.80
N THR A 73 -6.56 -65.45 22.48
CA THR A 73 -6.48 -66.39 21.37
C THR A 73 -7.46 -67.56 21.58
N ARG A 74 -8.19 -67.99 20.53
CA ARG A 74 -8.26 -69.42 20.13
C ARG A 74 -9.13 -69.71 18.89
N THR A 75 -8.49 -70.45 17.97
CA THR A 75 -8.99 -71.60 17.17
C THR A 75 -10.14 -71.47 16.15
N ARG A 76 -9.70 -71.51 14.88
CA ARG A 76 -10.23 -72.14 13.66
C ARG A 76 -11.29 -73.26 13.84
N ARG A 77 -12.39 -73.20 13.06
CA ARG A 77 -13.06 -74.38 12.47
C ARG A 77 -13.85 -74.00 11.21
N ARG A 78 -13.74 -74.86 10.19
CA ARG A 78 -14.40 -74.86 8.86
C ARG A 78 -15.87 -75.32 8.93
N TYR A 79 -16.61 -75.01 7.86
CA TYR A 79 -17.73 -75.71 7.16
C TYR A 79 -18.65 -74.60 6.60
N SER A 80 -18.68 -74.24 5.31
CA SER A 80 -19.11 -74.92 4.05
C SER A 80 -20.54 -74.52 3.63
N ASP A 81 -20.68 -74.39 2.30
CA ASP A 81 -21.89 -74.39 1.46
C ASP A 81 -22.84 -73.19 1.56
N GLU A 82 -22.95 -72.40 0.49
CA GLU A 82 -23.86 -72.53 -0.71
C GLU A 82 -24.77 -71.29 -0.60
N SER A 83 -25.14 -70.54 -1.62
CA SER A 83 -25.48 -70.86 -3.00
C SER A 83 -25.72 -69.54 -3.75
N ALA A 84 -25.42 -69.54 -5.05
CA ALA A 84 -26.12 -68.90 -6.18
C ALA A 84 -26.54 -67.41 -6.07
N SER A 85 -26.35 -66.56 -7.08
CA SER A 85 -26.63 -66.80 -8.49
C SER A 85 -26.10 -65.64 -9.36
N SER A 86 -25.51 -66.00 -10.51
CA SER A 86 -25.65 -65.44 -11.87
C SER A 86 -25.79 -63.90 -12.04
N ASP A 87 -25.13 -63.24 -12.99
CA ASP A 87 -24.78 -63.63 -14.36
C ASP A 87 -23.79 -62.55 -14.88
N SER A 88 -22.60 -62.93 -15.37
CA SER A 88 -22.23 -63.12 -16.80
C SER A 88 -22.06 -61.80 -17.58
N SER A 89 -21.05 -61.61 -18.43
CA SER A 89 -19.88 -62.42 -18.80
C SER A 89 -18.95 -61.60 -19.69
N SER A 90 -17.71 -62.08 -19.76
CA SER A 90 -16.87 -62.28 -20.96
C SER A 90 -16.25 -61.06 -21.66
N GLU A 91 -15.00 -61.07 -22.11
CA GLU A 91 -13.89 -62.06 -22.20
C GLU A 91 -12.67 -61.19 -22.62
N GLU A 92 -11.52 -61.26 -21.96
CA GLU A 92 -10.43 -62.24 -22.12
C GLU A 92 -9.81 -62.35 -23.53
N SER A 93 -8.51 -62.07 -23.60
CA SER A 93 -7.45 -63.01 -24.03
C SER A 93 -6.16 -62.22 -24.34
N SER A 94 -4.93 -62.65 -24.07
CA SER A 94 -4.38 -63.80 -23.33
C SER A 94 -2.84 -63.75 -23.49
N VAL A 95 -2.09 -64.17 -22.45
CA VAL A 95 -0.97 -65.18 -22.52
C VAL A 95 0.37 -64.70 -23.14
N ASP A 96 1.58 -64.92 -22.62
CA ASP A 96 2.28 -65.73 -21.59
C ASP A 96 3.62 -65.00 -21.26
N GLY A 97 4.46 -65.23 -20.26
CA GLY A 97 4.65 -66.27 -19.24
C GLY A 97 6.11 -66.17 -18.71
N ASP A 98 6.24 -66.11 -17.38
CA ASP A 98 7.34 -66.45 -16.45
C ASP A 98 8.85 -66.34 -16.81
N SER A 99 9.62 -65.61 -15.98
CA SER A 99 10.39 -66.20 -14.86
C SER A 99 11.35 -65.18 -14.18
N GLU A 100 11.66 -65.47 -12.93
CA GLU A 100 12.23 -64.66 -11.85
C GLU A 100 13.65 -64.10 -12.08
N THR A 101 13.96 -62.95 -11.47
CA THR A 101 15.20 -62.72 -10.69
C THR A 101 15.13 -61.41 -9.90
N GLU A 102 15.41 -61.51 -8.59
CA GLU A 102 15.57 -60.40 -7.65
C GLU A 102 16.72 -59.46 -8.05
N VAL A 103 16.47 -58.14 -8.11
CA VAL A 103 17.52 -57.12 -7.90
C VAL A 103 16.94 -55.93 -7.14
N GLN A 104 17.46 -55.73 -5.92
CA GLN A 104 17.26 -54.58 -5.06
C GLN A 104 17.89 -53.32 -5.68
N ALA A 105 17.16 -52.20 -5.68
CA ALA A 105 17.69 -50.89 -6.02
C ALA A 105 18.30 -50.21 -4.77
N ASN A 106 19.62 -50.09 -4.79
CA ASN A 106 20.46 -49.23 -3.95
C ASN A 106 20.02 -47.75 -4.14
N GLY A 107 19.94 -46.86 -3.14
CA GLY A 107 20.53 -46.89 -1.80
C GLY A 107 22.01 -46.48 -1.84
N PHE A 108 22.33 -45.20 -2.06
CA PHE A 108 23.69 -44.69 -1.87
C PHE A 108 23.70 -43.37 -1.09
N THR A 109 23.75 -43.53 0.22
CA THR A 109 24.34 -42.61 1.20
C THR A 109 25.85 -42.86 1.26
N SER A 110 26.67 -41.81 1.30
CA SER A 110 27.89 -41.76 2.13
C SER A 110 28.59 -40.39 2.01
N ALA A 111 29.38 -40.11 3.05
CA ALA A 111 30.32 -39.02 3.27
C ALA A 111 29.66 -37.76 3.88
N TYR A 112 29.82 -37.44 5.16
CA TYR A 112 30.94 -37.66 6.06
C TYR A 112 30.43 -37.69 7.50
N ASP A 113 30.80 -38.74 8.24
CA ASP A 113 30.68 -38.80 9.69
C ASP A 113 32.06 -39.19 10.23
N ALA A 114 32.77 -38.21 10.81
CA ALA A 114 33.87 -38.42 11.75
C ALA A 114 34.45 -37.05 12.17
N ALA A 115 33.90 -36.45 13.24
CA ALA A 115 34.69 -35.67 14.20
C ALA A 115 33.89 -35.42 15.49
N GLN A 116 34.15 -36.29 16.47
CA GLN A 116 34.32 -35.97 17.89
C GLN A 116 33.14 -35.38 18.68
N SER A 117 32.60 -36.24 19.54
CA SER A 117 31.79 -35.96 20.71
C SER A 117 32.48 -35.04 21.73
N GLU A 118 31.88 -33.89 22.00
CA GLU A 118 32.01 -33.18 23.29
C GLU A 118 30.62 -33.10 23.95
N PRO A 119 30.50 -33.29 25.28
CA PRO A 119 29.21 -33.24 25.95
C PRO A 119 28.83 -31.77 26.17
N ARG A 120 28.07 -31.18 25.24
CA ARG A 120 27.40 -29.91 25.50
C ARG A 120 26.20 -30.17 26.39
N THR A 121 26.37 -29.81 27.66
CA THR A 121 25.32 -29.53 28.64
C THR A 121 24.12 -28.92 27.91
N SER A 122 23.00 -29.64 27.90
CA SER A 122 21.73 -29.15 27.40
C SER A 122 21.17 -28.11 28.37
N GLU A 123 21.74 -26.91 28.37
CA GLU A 123 20.93 -25.73 28.57
C GLU A 123 20.11 -25.59 27.28
N ALA A 124 18.92 -26.18 27.29
CA ALA A 124 17.89 -25.78 26.35
C ALA A 124 17.78 -24.26 26.51
N LEU A 125 18.23 -23.52 25.49
CA LEU A 125 17.89 -22.12 25.34
C LEU A 125 16.36 -22.06 25.40
N ILE A 126 15.84 -21.70 26.57
CA ILE A 126 14.47 -21.22 26.71
C ILE A 126 14.48 -19.93 25.88
N GLN A 127 14.09 -20.04 24.61
CA GLN A 127 13.72 -18.85 23.84
C GLN A 127 12.71 -18.10 24.72
N PRO A 128 12.94 -16.82 25.06
CA PRO A 128 11.96 -16.06 25.82
C PRO A 128 10.68 -15.99 24.98
N GLN A 129 9.71 -16.81 25.37
CA GLN A 129 8.38 -16.84 24.80
C GLN A 129 7.72 -15.50 25.13
N GLY A 130 7.60 -14.62 24.16
CA GLY A 130 6.90 -13.37 24.38
C GLY A 130 6.13 -12.92 23.16
N SER A 131 5.19 -12.05 23.45
CA SER A 131 4.29 -11.46 22.48
C SER A 131 4.86 -10.13 22.03
N ALA A 132 4.34 -9.59 20.94
CA ALA A 132 4.63 -8.23 20.52
C ALA A 132 3.34 -7.45 20.36
N CYS A 133 3.44 -6.14 20.19
CA CYS A 133 2.37 -5.34 19.62
C CYS A 133 2.94 -4.46 18.51
N CYS A 134 2.18 -4.34 17.43
CA CYS A 134 2.49 -3.42 16.35
C CYS A 134 1.65 -2.16 16.52
N HIS A 135 2.22 -0.99 16.23
CA HIS A 135 1.46 0.26 16.29
C HIS A 135 1.73 1.17 15.10
N ILE A 136 0.73 2.00 14.77
CA ILE A 136 0.83 3.10 13.81
C ILE A 136 0.27 4.39 14.40
N LEU A 137 0.82 5.52 13.97
CA LEU A 137 0.35 6.87 14.32
C LEU A 137 -0.35 7.51 13.11
N ARG A 138 -1.63 7.87 13.23
CA ARG A 138 -2.43 8.48 12.16
C ARG A 138 -3.31 9.59 12.75
N GLY A 139 -3.20 10.81 12.24
CA GLY A 139 -4.03 11.93 12.70
C GLY A 139 -3.90 12.26 14.19
N GLY A 140 -2.72 12.03 14.78
CA GLY A 140 -2.50 12.18 16.22
C GLY A 140 -3.04 11.04 17.10
N LEU A 141 -3.78 10.08 16.51
CA LEU A 141 -4.25 8.87 17.18
C LEU A 141 -3.29 7.71 16.97
N ARG A 142 -3.20 6.82 17.95
CA ARG A 142 -2.35 5.63 17.87
C ARG A 142 -3.17 4.36 17.84
N PHE A 143 -2.95 3.53 16.84
CA PHE A 143 -3.62 2.25 16.66
C PHE A 143 -2.65 1.14 17.04
N ILE A 144 -3.04 0.26 17.96
CA ILE A 144 -2.17 -0.80 18.49
C ILE A 144 -2.84 -2.15 18.33
N LEU A 145 -2.12 -3.11 17.74
CA LEU A 145 -2.57 -4.48 17.59
C LEU A 145 -1.60 -5.46 18.27
N PRO A 146 -2.05 -6.24 19.27
CA PRO A 146 -1.26 -7.30 19.87
C PRO A 146 -1.08 -8.51 18.93
N VAL A 147 0.13 -9.04 18.92
CA VAL A 147 0.57 -10.20 18.16
C VAL A 147 1.08 -11.24 19.15
N ILE A 148 0.32 -12.33 19.29
CA ILE A 148 0.56 -13.35 20.32
C ILE A 148 1.22 -14.61 19.74
N HIS A 149 1.02 -14.82 18.45
CA HIS A 149 1.62 -15.92 17.69
C HIS A 149 2.57 -15.32 16.67
N GLU A 150 3.56 -16.12 16.25
CA GLU A 150 4.44 -15.75 15.15
C GLU A 150 3.60 -15.40 13.91
N THR A 151 3.60 -14.13 13.55
CA THR A 151 2.81 -13.56 12.46
C THR A 151 3.72 -12.61 11.70
N ASP A 152 3.64 -12.62 10.38
CA ASP A 152 4.33 -11.64 9.55
C ASP A 152 3.87 -10.22 9.94
N PRO A 153 4.77 -9.36 10.46
CA PRO A 153 4.42 -8.00 10.86
C PRO A 153 3.82 -7.18 9.73
N THR A 154 4.20 -7.46 8.47
CA THR A 154 3.66 -6.72 7.31
C THR A 154 2.14 -6.90 7.18
N LEU A 155 1.62 -8.09 7.48
CA LEU A 155 0.17 -8.34 7.51
C LEU A 155 -0.53 -7.50 8.58
N VAL A 156 0.10 -7.34 9.74
CA VAL A 156 -0.44 -6.55 10.85
C VAL A 156 -0.47 -5.07 10.49
N PHE A 157 0.58 -4.54 9.89
CA PHE A 157 0.60 -3.15 9.43
C PHE A 157 -0.39 -2.91 8.28
N ALA A 158 -0.48 -3.83 7.31
CA ALA A 158 -1.45 -3.74 6.23
C ALA A 158 -2.88 -3.71 6.75
N PHE A 159 -3.17 -4.53 7.77
CA PHE A 159 -4.45 -4.50 8.46
C PHE A 159 -4.73 -3.16 9.16
N LEU A 160 -3.76 -2.65 9.93
CA LEU A 160 -3.93 -1.39 10.66
C LEU A 160 -4.21 -0.22 9.71
N GLU A 161 -3.48 -0.13 8.60
CA GLU A 161 -3.74 0.89 7.57
C GLU A 161 -5.12 0.71 6.92
N ALA A 162 -5.49 -0.53 6.57
CA ALA A 162 -6.79 -0.81 5.98
C ALA A 162 -7.94 -0.44 6.93
N PHE A 163 -7.79 -0.72 8.23
CA PHE A 163 -8.77 -0.35 9.24
C PHE A 163 -8.88 1.17 9.41
N VAL A 164 -7.76 1.90 9.40
CA VAL A 164 -7.78 3.37 9.41
C VAL A 164 -8.50 3.92 8.17
N ALA A 165 -8.27 3.33 6.99
CA ALA A 165 -8.97 3.72 5.77
C ALA A 165 -10.49 3.45 5.84
N VAL A 166 -10.92 2.36 6.49
CA VAL A 166 -12.34 2.11 6.79
C VAL A 166 -12.91 3.23 7.67
N LEU A 167 -12.24 3.59 8.77
CA LEU A 167 -12.71 4.68 9.64
C LEU A 167 -12.81 6.01 8.88
N GLN A 168 -11.85 6.30 8.00
CA GLN A 168 -11.88 7.50 7.16
C GLN A 168 -13.05 7.49 6.18
N ASP A 169 -13.39 6.34 5.59
CA ASP A 169 -14.54 6.22 4.69
C ASP A 169 -15.91 6.26 5.44
N TYR A 170 -15.92 5.97 6.74
CA TYR A 170 -17.11 6.10 7.59
C TYR A 170 -17.34 7.52 8.09
N PHE A 171 -16.28 8.18 8.54
CA PHE A 171 -16.39 9.42 9.31
C PHE A 171 -15.69 10.63 8.67
N GLY A 172 -14.95 10.43 7.57
CA GLY A 172 -14.11 11.45 6.97
C GLY A 172 -12.80 11.62 7.75
N GLU A 173 -12.64 12.77 8.41
CA GLU A 173 -11.46 13.00 9.24
C GLU A 173 -11.54 12.21 10.55
N VAL A 174 -10.56 11.34 10.77
CA VAL A 174 -10.47 10.52 12.00
C VAL A 174 -9.65 11.29 13.03
N SER A 175 -10.36 11.85 14.01
CA SER A 175 -9.81 12.60 15.14
C SER A 175 -10.31 12.02 16.48
N GLU A 176 -9.75 12.48 17.59
CA GLU A 176 -10.19 12.09 18.93
C GLU A 176 -11.69 12.35 19.16
N SER A 177 -12.18 13.51 18.73
CA SER A 177 -13.61 13.84 18.84
C SER A 177 -14.45 12.94 17.94
N THR A 178 -14.02 12.68 16.70
CA THR A 178 -14.73 11.80 15.77
C THR A 178 -14.92 10.40 16.34
N VAL A 179 -13.86 9.82 16.95
CA VAL A 179 -13.93 8.48 17.56
C VAL A 179 -14.83 8.48 18.79
N LYS A 180 -14.77 9.51 19.64
CA LYS A 180 -15.64 9.64 20.83
C LYS A 180 -17.11 9.79 20.45
N ASP A 181 -17.41 10.61 19.45
CA ASP A 181 -18.78 10.93 19.03
C ASP A 181 -19.48 9.76 18.31
N ASN A 182 -18.72 8.77 17.83
CA ASN A 182 -19.22 7.59 17.10
C ASN A 182 -18.69 6.27 17.71
N PHE A 183 -18.47 6.24 19.03
CA PHE A 183 -17.87 5.11 19.74
C PHE A 183 -18.63 3.79 19.53
N ASP A 184 -19.95 3.86 19.46
CA ASP A 184 -20.85 2.74 19.16
C ASP A 184 -20.56 2.10 17.80
N VAL A 185 -20.41 2.92 16.75
CA VAL A 185 -20.09 2.45 15.40
C VAL A 185 -18.67 1.88 15.34
N VAL A 186 -17.70 2.54 15.99
CA VAL A 186 -16.30 2.06 16.05
C VAL A 186 -16.22 0.69 16.74
N TYR A 187 -16.97 0.50 17.83
CA TYR A 187 -17.00 -0.78 18.54
C TYR A 187 -17.67 -1.88 17.71
N ALA A 188 -18.76 -1.57 17.00
CA ALA A 188 -19.37 -2.52 16.06
C ALA A 188 -18.39 -2.93 14.95
N LEU A 189 -17.63 -1.97 14.38
CA LEU A 189 -16.57 -2.27 13.41
C LEU A 189 -15.47 -3.16 14.00
N PHE A 190 -15.09 -2.96 15.27
CA PHE A 190 -14.14 -3.86 15.93
C PHE A 190 -14.67 -5.31 15.99
N GLU A 191 -15.93 -5.50 16.31
CA GLU A 191 -16.52 -6.85 16.39
C GLU A 191 -16.54 -7.55 15.03
N ASP A 192 -16.83 -6.83 13.94
CA ASP A 192 -16.83 -7.42 12.59
C ASP A 192 -15.41 -7.69 12.06
N VAL A 193 -14.47 -6.79 12.35
CA VAL A 193 -13.10 -6.86 11.85
C VAL A 193 -12.24 -7.84 12.66
N ILE A 194 -12.52 -8.00 13.96
CA ILE A 194 -11.77 -8.86 14.91
C ILE A 194 -12.56 -10.14 15.27
N GLY A 195 -13.78 -10.31 14.77
CA GLY A 195 -14.74 -11.37 15.11
C GLY A 195 -14.46 -12.79 14.58
N PRO A 196 -15.40 -13.76 14.78
CA PRO A 196 -15.25 -15.21 14.48
C PRO A 196 -15.07 -15.51 12.96
N PRO A 197 -14.83 -16.77 12.51
CA PRO A 197 -13.83 -17.22 11.52
C PRO A 197 -14.10 -16.86 10.04
N ARG A 198 -14.70 -15.71 9.76
CA ARG A 198 -14.70 -15.13 8.42
C ARG A 198 -13.30 -14.55 8.15
N PRO A 199 -12.85 -14.53 6.89
CA PRO A 199 -11.71 -13.71 6.51
C PRO A 199 -11.92 -12.30 7.06
N VAL A 200 -10.88 -11.72 7.67
CA VAL A 200 -10.93 -10.36 8.21
C VAL A 200 -11.45 -9.42 7.12
N LEU A 201 -12.65 -8.88 7.33
CA LEU A 201 -13.31 -8.02 6.35
C LEU A 201 -12.85 -6.59 6.58
N THR A 202 -12.01 -6.07 5.69
CA THR A 202 -11.55 -4.66 5.73
C THR A 202 -12.12 -3.83 4.60
N ASP A 203 -13.10 -4.37 3.85
CA ASP A 203 -13.72 -3.66 2.75
C ASP A 203 -14.87 -2.78 3.25
N SER A 204 -14.75 -1.47 3.10
CA SER A 204 -15.75 -0.52 3.56
C SER A 204 -17.12 -0.73 2.92
N ALA A 205 -17.20 -1.17 1.66
CA ALA A 205 -18.47 -1.35 0.97
C ALA A 205 -19.27 -2.51 1.58
N ALA A 206 -18.58 -3.61 1.93
CA ALA A 206 -19.18 -4.74 2.63
C ALA A 206 -19.47 -4.41 4.11
N LEU A 207 -18.56 -3.72 4.80
CA LEU A 207 -18.76 -3.31 6.20
C LEU A 207 -19.96 -2.36 6.33
N LYS A 208 -20.19 -1.45 5.37
CA LYS A 208 -21.33 -0.51 5.38
C LYS A 208 -22.70 -1.20 5.27
N GLU A 209 -22.74 -2.46 4.84
CA GLU A 209 -23.95 -3.29 4.84
C GLU A 209 -24.21 -3.93 6.22
N LEU A 210 -23.14 -4.32 6.92
CA LEU A 210 -23.20 -4.95 8.25
C LEU A 210 -23.36 -3.90 9.37
N VAL A 211 -22.59 -2.82 9.26
CA VAL A 211 -22.54 -1.69 10.20
C VAL A 211 -22.85 -0.41 9.42
N PRO A 212 -24.11 0.05 9.40
CA PRO A 212 -24.49 1.26 8.69
C PRO A 212 -23.76 2.51 9.22
N PRO A 213 -23.25 3.41 8.35
CA PRO A 213 -22.65 4.67 8.78
C PRO A 213 -23.62 5.52 9.61
N PRO A 214 -23.09 6.37 10.51
CA PRO A 214 -23.92 7.33 11.23
C PRO A 214 -24.48 8.35 10.24
N SER A 215 -25.80 8.30 10.00
CA SER A 215 -26.51 9.30 9.19
C SER A 215 -27.32 10.23 10.11
N LEU A 216 -27.47 11.51 9.72
CA LEU A 216 -28.31 12.48 10.46
C LEU A 216 -29.75 11.97 10.63
N SER A 217 -30.26 11.18 9.69
CA SER A 217 -31.55 10.50 9.78
C SER A 217 -31.61 9.45 10.89
N ASN A 218 -30.52 8.72 11.16
CA ASN A 218 -30.49 7.70 12.22
C ASN A 218 -30.50 8.33 13.62
N LYS A 219 -29.86 9.49 13.79
CA LYS A 219 -29.90 10.27 15.04
C LYS A 219 -31.26 10.93 15.29
N VAL A 220 -31.98 11.32 14.25
CA VAL A 220 -33.35 11.88 14.37
C VAL A 220 -34.38 10.78 14.64
N LEU A 221 -34.22 9.59 14.04
CA LEU A 221 -35.12 8.46 14.29
C LEU A 221 -35.02 7.93 15.72
N SER A 222 -33.82 7.94 16.33
CA SER A 222 -33.63 7.53 17.73
C SER A 222 -34.23 8.52 18.73
N VAL A 223 -34.19 9.82 18.44
CA VAL A 223 -34.86 10.86 19.25
C VAL A 223 -36.38 10.80 19.08
N ALA A 224 -36.86 10.55 17.86
CA ALA A 224 -38.29 10.38 17.59
C ALA A 224 -38.84 9.09 18.22
N ALA A 225 -38.09 7.98 18.20
CA ALA A 225 -38.48 6.72 18.85
C ALA A 225 -38.49 6.83 20.39
N ALA A 226 -37.64 7.67 20.99
CA ALA A 226 -37.67 7.95 22.42
C ALA A 226 -38.86 8.86 22.84
N ALA A 227 -39.43 9.61 21.89
CA ALA A 227 -40.58 10.50 22.13
C ALA A 227 -41.95 9.84 21.89
N ILE A 228 -41.99 8.63 21.29
CA ILE A 228 -43.23 7.94 20.96
C ILE A 228 -43.30 6.63 21.75
N ASN A 229 -44.31 6.49 22.60
CA ASN A 229 -44.58 5.27 23.37
C ASN A 229 -44.46 4.00 22.50
N ALA A 230 -43.66 3.06 22.98
CA ALA A 230 -43.15 1.88 22.30
C ALA A 230 -44.21 0.82 21.95
N SER A 231 -45.08 1.06 20.95
CA SER A 231 -46.02 0.01 20.52
C SER A 231 -46.41 -0.05 19.04
N ALA A 232 -45.81 0.73 18.13
CA ALA A 232 -46.27 0.76 16.73
C ALA A 232 -45.19 0.80 15.63
N VAL A 233 -43.93 0.45 15.92
CA VAL A 233 -42.93 0.12 14.88
C VAL A 233 -42.01 -0.99 15.41
N LEU A 234 -42.56 -2.21 15.54
CA LEU A 234 -41.74 -3.43 15.60
C LEU A 234 -41.42 -3.88 14.17
N GLN A 235 -40.62 -3.09 13.46
CA GLN A 235 -39.57 -3.77 12.71
C GLN A 235 -38.43 -3.90 13.70
N PRO A 236 -38.02 -5.11 14.10
CA PRO A 236 -36.83 -5.25 14.93
C PRO A 236 -35.70 -4.58 14.16
N ILE A 237 -35.16 -3.48 14.71
CA ILE A 237 -33.78 -3.09 14.42
C ILE A 237 -33.02 -4.38 14.69
N PRO A 238 -32.43 -5.06 13.68
CA PRO A 238 -31.69 -6.26 13.94
C PRO A 238 -30.60 -5.84 14.92
N THR A 239 -30.69 -6.32 16.16
CA THR A 239 -29.59 -6.27 17.13
C THR A 239 -28.35 -6.70 16.38
N VAL A 240 -27.26 -5.94 16.48
CA VAL A 240 -25.98 -6.15 15.75
C VAL A 240 -25.54 -7.63 15.78
N ALA A 241 -25.85 -8.35 16.86
CA ALA A 241 -25.65 -9.79 17.03
C ALA A 241 -26.34 -10.71 15.98
N VAL A 242 -27.40 -10.28 15.29
CA VAL A 242 -28.13 -11.07 14.28
C VAL A 242 -27.59 -10.85 12.87
N LEU A 243 -26.86 -9.75 12.61
CA LEU A 243 -26.25 -9.46 11.30
C LEU A 243 -24.93 -10.22 11.08
N GLY A 244 -24.27 -10.67 12.14
CA GLY A 244 -22.99 -11.38 12.05
C GLY A 244 -23.02 -12.67 11.20
N ASN A 245 -24.21 -13.23 10.95
CA ASN A 245 -24.40 -14.40 10.10
C ASN A 245 -25.19 -14.14 8.80
N ALA A 246 -25.63 -12.91 8.54
CA ALA A 246 -26.32 -12.59 7.29
C ALA A 246 -25.33 -12.75 6.10
N PRO A 247 -25.74 -13.42 5.01
CA PRO A 247 -24.95 -13.41 3.78
C PRO A 247 -24.95 -11.98 3.23
N LEU A 248 -23.78 -11.49 2.83
CA LEU A 248 -23.67 -10.22 2.12
C LEU A 248 -24.53 -10.27 0.86
N SER A 249 -25.21 -9.16 0.55
CA SER A 249 -26.06 -9.05 -0.63
C SER A 249 -25.30 -9.26 -1.94
N SER A 250 -24.00 -8.96 -1.96
CA SER A 250 -23.10 -9.11 -3.09
C SER A 250 -22.02 -10.16 -2.81
N PRO A 251 -21.73 -11.08 -3.75
CA PRO A 251 -20.56 -11.95 -3.65
C PRO A 251 -19.24 -11.18 -3.87
N ILE A 252 -19.32 -9.89 -4.25
CA ILE A 252 -18.19 -9.00 -4.51
C ILE A 252 -18.07 -8.03 -3.34
N LEU A 253 -17.03 -8.16 -2.54
CA LEU A 253 -16.86 -7.42 -1.29
C LEU A 253 -16.75 -5.90 -1.50
N TRP A 254 -16.04 -5.48 -2.54
CA TRP A 254 -15.76 -4.08 -2.84
C TRP A 254 -16.86 -3.34 -3.61
N ARG A 255 -17.99 -4.00 -3.91
CA ARG A 255 -19.07 -3.37 -4.69
C ARG A 255 -20.45 -3.83 -4.24
N ARG A 256 -21.25 -2.86 -3.77
CA ARG A 256 -22.65 -3.06 -3.35
C ARG A 256 -23.59 -3.24 -4.54
N ASN A 257 -24.66 -3.98 -4.33
CA ASN A 257 -25.77 -4.09 -5.26
C ASN A 257 -26.65 -2.82 -5.25
N GLY A 258 -27.35 -2.57 -6.36
CA GLY A 258 -28.37 -1.52 -6.43
C GLY A 258 -27.85 -0.08 -6.60
N ILE A 259 -26.54 0.13 -6.82
CA ILE A 259 -25.97 1.46 -7.13
C ILE A 259 -26.61 2.00 -8.42
N ARG A 260 -27.07 3.26 -8.39
CA ARG A 260 -27.69 3.94 -9.53
C ARG A 260 -27.15 5.34 -9.67
N TYR A 261 -26.75 5.68 -10.89
CA TYR A 261 -26.40 7.03 -11.30
C TYR A 261 -27.31 7.47 -12.44
N THR A 262 -27.57 8.77 -12.52
CA THR A 262 -28.27 9.37 -13.67
C THR A 262 -27.45 9.24 -14.94
N ASN A 263 -26.13 9.45 -14.82
CA ASN A 263 -25.17 9.31 -15.90
C ASN A 263 -24.07 8.34 -15.46
N ASN A 264 -23.83 7.31 -16.28
CA ASN A 264 -22.73 6.37 -16.05
C ASN A 264 -21.43 6.96 -16.60
N GLU A 265 -20.46 7.22 -15.73
CA GLU A 265 -19.17 7.81 -16.10
C GLU A 265 -18.00 7.12 -15.37
N ILE A 266 -16.84 7.03 -16.04
CA ILE A 266 -15.62 6.46 -15.46
C ILE A 266 -14.39 7.19 -15.96
N TYR A 267 -13.54 7.65 -15.04
CA TYR A 267 -12.34 8.42 -15.36
C TYR A 267 -11.10 7.75 -14.80
N PHE A 268 -10.00 7.85 -15.54
CA PHE A 268 -8.70 7.35 -15.12
C PHE A 268 -7.67 8.48 -15.10
N ASP A 269 -7.05 8.70 -13.95
CA ASP A 269 -5.88 9.57 -13.85
C ASP A 269 -4.63 8.68 -13.81
N VAL A 270 -3.74 8.85 -14.79
CA VAL A 270 -2.42 8.20 -14.82
C VAL A 270 -1.46 9.15 -14.13
N LEU A 271 -1.17 8.91 -12.85
CA LEU A 271 -0.27 9.74 -12.06
C LEU A 271 1.11 9.08 -12.01
N GLU A 272 2.10 9.73 -12.57
CA GLU A 272 3.49 9.28 -12.54
C GLU A 272 4.37 10.26 -11.78
N GLU A 273 5.31 9.70 -11.02
CA GLU A 273 6.29 10.41 -10.23
C GLU A 273 7.68 9.97 -10.65
N VAL A 274 8.51 10.90 -11.11
CA VAL A 274 9.88 10.64 -11.55
C VAL A 274 10.89 11.11 -10.51
N GLY A 275 11.70 10.19 -10.00
CA GLY A 275 12.84 10.44 -9.14
C GLY A 275 14.15 10.09 -9.85
N ALA A 276 15.20 10.86 -9.62
CA ALA A 276 16.50 10.62 -10.25
C ALA A 276 17.63 11.34 -9.52
N ILE A 277 18.83 10.77 -9.65
CA ILE A 277 20.09 11.40 -9.26
C ILE A 277 20.89 11.67 -10.53
N VAL A 278 21.24 12.93 -10.74
CA VAL A 278 22.05 13.38 -11.88
C VAL A 278 23.42 13.81 -11.37
N ASP A 279 24.49 13.37 -12.02
CA ASP A 279 25.86 13.78 -11.68
C ASP A 279 26.20 15.20 -12.15
N ALA A 280 27.36 15.72 -11.73
CA ALA A 280 27.84 17.05 -12.10
C ALA A 280 28.05 17.26 -13.61
N ARG A 281 28.11 16.18 -14.40
CA ARG A 281 28.24 16.23 -15.87
C ARG A 281 26.89 16.18 -16.58
N GLY A 282 25.79 16.08 -15.84
CA GLY A 282 24.45 15.94 -16.38
C GLY A 282 24.07 14.51 -16.76
N LYS A 283 24.87 13.50 -16.39
CA LYS A 283 24.55 12.09 -16.62
C LYS A 283 23.64 11.59 -15.51
N ILE A 284 22.58 10.87 -15.89
CA ILE A 284 21.68 10.21 -14.95
C ILE A 284 22.42 9.02 -14.31
N VAL A 285 22.58 9.06 -13.00
CA VAL A 285 23.17 7.99 -12.18
C VAL A 285 22.10 6.95 -11.84
N THR A 286 20.95 7.41 -11.36
CA THR A 286 19.77 6.59 -11.10
C THR A 286 18.53 7.33 -11.57
N SER A 287 17.53 6.61 -12.06
CA SER A 287 16.22 7.14 -12.43
C SER A 287 15.18 6.07 -12.17
N GLU A 288 14.08 6.48 -11.54
CA GLU A 288 12.97 5.62 -11.18
C GLU A 288 11.67 6.37 -11.43
N VAL A 289 10.69 5.67 -12.01
CA VAL A 289 9.35 6.22 -12.21
C VAL A 289 8.35 5.31 -11.52
N TRP A 290 7.61 5.90 -10.59
CA TRP A 290 6.48 5.29 -9.90
C TRP A 290 5.19 5.78 -10.50
N GLY A 291 4.29 4.86 -10.84
CA GLY A 291 3.03 5.19 -11.46
C GLY A 291 1.84 4.62 -10.71
N LYS A 292 0.73 5.37 -10.73
CA LYS A 292 -0.57 4.96 -10.20
C LYS A 292 -1.64 5.20 -11.25
N LEU A 293 -2.55 4.24 -11.38
CA LEU A 293 -3.75 4.39 -12.19
C LEU A 293 -4.93 4.59 -11.25
N LEU A 294 -5.27 5.85 -11.01
CA LEU A 294 -6.38 6.24 -10.16
C LEU A 294 -7.68 6.18 -10.97
N CYS A 295 -8.73 5.62 -10.40
CA CYS A 295 -10.03 5.47 -11.04
C CYS A 295 -11.09 6.24 -10.26
N LYS A 296 -11.91 7.03 -10.97
CA LYS A 296 -13.17 7.59 -10.48
C LYS A 296 -14.30 6.90 -11.21
N CYS A 297 -14.97 5.96 -10.54
CA CYS A 297 -16.03 5.13 -11.09
C CYS A 297 -17.39 5.61 -10.58
N ARG A 298 -18.30 5.97 -11.50
CA ARG A 298 -19.72 6.25 -11.20
C ARG A 298 -20.58 5.49 -12.19
N LEU A 299 -20.57 4.17 -12.02
CA LEU A 299 -21.33 3.25 -12.86
C LEU A 299 -22.45 2.63 -12.04
N SER A 300 -23.61 2.44 -12.67
CA SER A 300 -24.76 1.77 -12.04
C SER A 300 -24.57 0.25 -12.02
N GLY A 301 -25.25 -0.44 -11.10
CA GLY A 301 -25.28 -1.91 -11.04
C GLY A 301 -23.92 -2.52 -10.69
N VAL A 302 -23.60 -3.66 -11.31
CA VAL A 302 -22.36 -4.44 -11.10
C VAL A 302 -21.65 -4.60 -12.46
N PRO A 303 -20.99 -3.55 -12.97
CA PRO A 303 -20.41 -3.54 -14.30
C PRO A 303 -19.13 -4.38 -14.33
N ASP A 304 -19.04 -5.31 -15.27
CA ASP A 304 -17.81 -6.06 -15.53
C ASP A 304 -17.02 -5.38 -16.64
N LEU A 305 -15.84 -4.86 -16.31
CA LEU A 305 -15.01 -4.08 -17.20
C LEU A 305 -13.87 -4.91 -17.78
N GLN A 306 -13.56 -4.63 -19.05
CA GLN A 306 -12.32 -5.06 -19.70
C GLN A 306 -11.57 -3.85 -20.24
N MET A 307 -10.30 -3.74 -19.87
CA MET A 307 -9.43 -2.64 -20.25
C MET A 307 -8.09 -3.15 -20.78
N SER A 308 -7.65 -2.59 -21.90
CA SER A 308 -6.32 -2.80 -22.46
C SER A 308 -5.48 -1.53 -22.32
N LEU A 309 -4.23 -1.69 -21.90
CA LEU A 309 -3.27 -0.60 -21.74
C LEU A 309 -2.17 -0.71 -22.80
N SER A 310 -1.82 0.41 -23.43
CA SER A 310 -0.65 0.47 -24.30
C SER A 310 0.61 0.25 -23.47
N GLN A 311 1.65 -0.34 -24.06
CA GLN A 311 2.95 -0.51 -23.40
C GLN A 311 2.89 -1.22 -22.02
N SER A 312 1.87 -2.07 -21.80
CA SER A 312 1.67 -2.83 -20.56
C SER A 312 2.84 -3.77 -20.22
N ASN A 313 3.71 -4.07 -21.18
CA ASN A 313 4.94 -4.81 -21.05
C ASN A 313 6.07 -4.04 -20.35
N LEU A 314 5.99 -2.70 -20.26
CA LEU A 314 6.99 -1.87 -19.55
C LEU A 314 6.74 -1.77 -18.04
N LEU A 315 5.53 -2.16 -17.60
CA LEU A 315 5.14 -2.10 -16.20
C LEU A 315 5.81 -3.24 -15.43
N GLN A 316 6.55 -2.87 -14.38
CA GLN A 316 7.19 -3.76 -13.43
C GLN A 316 6.55 -3.61 -12.05
N ASP A 317 6.72 -4.62 -11.21
CA ASP A 317 6.26 -4.64 -9.82
C ASP A 317 4.82 -4.16 -9.65
N VAL A 318 3.94 -4.60 -10.57
CA VAL A 318 2.56 -4.11 -10.64
C VAL A 318 1.76 -4.67 -9.48
N SER A 319 1.24 -3.78 -8.65
CA SER A 319 0.29 -4.07 -7.59
C SER A 319 -1.12 -3.73 -8.07
N PHE A 320 -2.06 -4.67 -7.92
CA PHE A 320 -3.43 -4.49 -8.40
C PHE A 320 -4.40 -4.32 -7.23
N HIS A 321 -5.45 -3.53 -7.46
CA HIS A 321 -6.62 -3.59 -6.61
C HIS A 321 -7.19 -5.03 -6.62
N PRO A 322 -7.73 -5.55 -5.49
CA PRO A 322 -8.35 -6.87 -5.42
C PRO A 322 -9.47 -7.13 -6.44
N CYS A 323 -9.99 -6.07 -7.05
CA CYS A 323 -11.02 -6.17 -8.08
C CYS A 323 -10.54 -6.74 -9.41
N VAL A 324 -9.22 -6.79 -9.63
CA VAL A 324 -8.61 -7.25 -10.88
C VAL A 324 -8.43 -8.76 -10.87
N ARG A 325 -8.93 -9.40 -11.93
CA ARG A 325 -8.75 -10.83 -12.19
C ARG A 325 -7.35 -11.11 -12.73
N LEU A 326 -6.41 -11.42 -11.84
CA LEU A 326 -4.98 -11.61 -12.15
C LEU A 326 -4.73 -12.62 -13.29
N ALA A 327 -5.50 -13.71 -13.38
CA ALA A 327 -5.35 -14.70 -14.44
C ALA A 327 -5.48 -14.10 -15.86
N LYS A 328 -6.36 -13.11 -16.06
CA LYS A 328 -6.52 -12.41 -17.35
C LYS A 328 -5.36 -11.46 -17.64
N TRP A 329 -4.82 -10.83 -16.61
CA TRP A 329 -3.62 -10.02 -16.72
C TRP A 329 -2.39 -10.86 -17.11
N HIS A 330 -2.17 -11.98 -16.43
CA HIS A 330 -1.01 -12.83 -16.70
C HIS A 330 -1.05 -13.48 -18.10
N SER A 331 -2.24 -13.93 -18.54
CA SER A 331 -2.39 -14.62 -19.84
C SER A 331 -2.41 -13.68 -21.04
N ALA A 332 -3.04 -12.50 -20.91
CA ALA A 332 -3.35 -11.64 -22.06
C ALA A 332 -3.00 -10.15 -21.85
N LYS A 333 -2.39 -9.78 -20.72
CA LYS A 333 -2.17 -8.37 -20.31
C LYS A 333 -3.45 -7.52 -20.39
N LEU A 334 -4.59 -8.17 -20.10
CA LEU A 334 -5.91 -7.57 -20.11
C LEU A 334 -6.40 -7.38 -18.67
N LEU A 335 -6.75 -6.15 -18.31
CA LEU A 335 -7.37 -5.85 -17.03
C LEU A 335 -8.85 -6.21 -17.12
N SER A 336 -9.27 -7.21 -16.35
CA SER A 336 -10.68 -7.58 -16.20
C SER A 336 -11.10 -7.44 -14.75
N PHE A 337 -12.12 -6.62 -14.47
CA PHE A 337 -12.46 -6.25 -13.10
C PHE A 337 -13.89 -5.72 -12.97
N VAL A 338 -14.47 -5.87 -11.77
CA VAL A 338 -15.67 -5.14 -11.36
C VAL A 338 -15.22 -4.01 -10.45
N PRO A 339 -15.25 -2.73 -10.86
CA PRO A 339 -14.65 -1.65 -10.08
C PRO A 339 -15.42 -1.37 -8.78
N PRO A 340 -14.72 -1.03 -7.68
CA PRO A 340 -15.33 -0.27 -6.60
C PRO A 340 -16.06 0.97 -7.10
N ASP A 341 -17.02 1.44 -6.31
CA ASP A 341 -17.71 2.70 -6.58
C ASP A 341 -16.92 3.89 -6.03
N GLY A 342 -16.96 5.04 -6.71
CA GLY A 342 -16.23 6.23 -6.30
C GLY A 342 -14.74 6.20 -6.69
N HIS A 343 -13.89 6.70 -5.79
CA HIS A 343 -12.45 6.88 -6.03
C HIS A 343 -11.66 5.69 -5.47
N PHE A 344 -10.80 5.07 -6.29
CA PHE A 344 -9.89 4.02 -5.84
C PHE A 344 -8.64 3.95 -6.74
N THR A 345 -7.55 3.37 -6.23
CA THR A 345 -6.37 3.04 -7.04
C THR A 345 -6.57 1.68 -7.69
N LEU A 346 -6.64 1.63 -9.02
CA LEU A 346 -6.83 0.38 -9.75
C LEU A 346 -5.55 -0.45 -9.80
N LEU A 347 -4.41 0.20 -10.04
CA LEU A 347 -3.10 -0.42 -9.98
C LEU A 347 -2.02 0.61 -9.67
N GLU A 348 -0.92 0.13 -9.11
CA GLU A 348 0.34 0.84 -8.94
C GLU A 348 1.44 0.06 -9.66
N TYR A 349 2.43 0.74 -10.19
CA TYR A 349 3.50 0.14 -10.98
C TYR A 349 4.79 0.93 -10.85
N ARG A 350 5.89 0.26 -11.16
CA ARG A 350 7.18 0.90 -11.41
C ARG A 350 7.53 0.74 -12.88
N LEU A 351 8.16 1.73 -13.50
CA LEU A 351 8.71 1.54 -14.83
C LEU A 351 10.05 0.84 -14.78
N GLY A 352 10.19 -0.19 -15.60
CA GLY A 352 11.50 -0.74 -15.92
C GLY A 352 12.31 0.19 -16.80
N PRO A 353 13.65 0.06 -16.81
CA PRO A 353 14.46 0.68 -17.87
C PRO A 353 13.90 0.28 -19.25
N PRO A 354 13.86 1.18 -20.24
CA PRO A 354 13.31 0.83 -21.54
C PRO A 354 14.11 -0.33 -22.13
N ASN A 355 13.43 -1.45 -22.35
CA ASN A 355 13.98 -2.58 -23.08
C ASN A 355 13.96 -2.20 -24.57
N THR A 356 15.12 -1.85 -25.13
CA THR A 356 15.27 -1.74 -26.58
C THR A 356 15.63 -3.12 -27.12
N VAL A 357 14.74 -3.71 -27.91
CA VAL A 357 15.04 -4.93 -28.66
C VAL A 357 15.73 -4.49 -29.95
N ASN A 358 17.00 -4.85 -30.11
CA ASN A 358 17.71 -4.57 -31.36
C ASN A 358 17.16 -5.46 -32.48
N GLU A 359 17.41 -5.13 -33.76
CA GLU A 359 16.96 -5.90 -34.93
C GLU A 359 17.43 -7.38 -34.92
N SER A 360 18.44 -7.70 -34.10
CA SER A 360 18.94 -9.05 -33.82
C SER A 360 18.15 -9.84 -32.75
N GLY A 361 17.09 -9.27 -32.17
CA GLY A 361 16.31 -9.89 -31.09
C GLY A 361 16.97 -9.82 -29.71
N GLU A 362 18.12 -9.16 -29.58
CA GLU A 362 18.81 -8.96 -28.30
C GLU A 362 18.18 -7.79 -27.51
N ILE A 363 17.85 -8.04 -26.24
CA ILE A 363 17.34 -7.01 -25.33
C ILE A 363 18.52 -6.18 -24.82
N SER A 364 18.74 -5.01 -25.44
CA SER A 364 19.60 -3.97 -24.88
C SER A 364 18.81 -3.20 -23.82
N ARG A 365 19.31 -3.17 -22.59
CA ARG A 365 18.74 -2.34 -21.52
C ARG A 365 19.29 -0.92 -21.68
N SER A 366 18.47 0.00 -22.20
CA SER A 366 18.84 1.41 -22.15
C SER A 366 18.84 1.87 -20.68
N SER A 367 19.96 2.44 -20.22
CA SER A 367 20.25 2.53 -18.80
C SER A 367 19.56 3.68 -18.07
N ALA A 368 18.80 4.54 -18.74
CA ALA A 368 18.10 5.65 -18.08
C ALA A 368 16.93 6.19 -18.91
N THR A 369 15.76 6.34 -18.28
CA THR A 369 14.64 7.14 -18.80
C THR A 369 15.07 8.61 -18.88
N GLU A 370 14.95 9.23 -20.05
CA GLU A 370 15.30 10.65 -20.22
C GLU A 370 14.45 11.54 -19.33
N LEU A 371 15.07 12.41 -18.54
CA LEU A 371 14.33 13.32 -17.67
C LEU A 371 13.61 14.42 -18.45
N PRO A 372 12.42 14.85 -18.02
CA PRO A 372 11.64 15.89 -18.70
C PRO A 372 12.19 17.31 -18.49
N ILE A 373 13.09 17.48 -17.53
CA ILE A 373 13.77 18.73 -17.20
C ILE A 373 15.27 18.47 -17.02
N SER A 374 16.09 19.46 -17.36
CA SER A 374 17.53 19.42 -17.11
C SER A 374 18.02 20.70 -16.44
N LEU A 375 19.03 20.54 -15.59
CA LEU A 375 19.71 21.62 -14.90
C LEU A 375 21.18 21.65 -15.32
N LYS A 376 21.64 22.81 -15.78
CA LYS A 376 23.06 23.14 -15.85
C LYS A 376 23.41 24.01 -14.65
N ALA A 377 24.29 23.50 -13.79
CA ALA A 377 24.76 24.21 -12.60
C ALA A 377 26.25 24.55 -12.74
N GLU A 378 26.58 25.82 -12.58
CA GLU A 378 27.96 26.34 -12.49
C GLU A 378 28.09 26.98 -11.11
N VAL A 379 28.79 26.34 -10.18
CA VAL A 379 28.88 26.76 -8.77
C VAL A 379 30.33 26.85 -8.35
N THR A 380 30.70 27.94 -7.66
CA THR A 380 32.02 28.12 -7.05
C THR A 380 31.87 28.45 -5.58
N SER A 381 32.61 27.75 -4.72
CA SER A 381 32.59 27.96 -3.27
C SER A 381 33.95 28.46 -2.79
N GLY A 382 33.95 29.56 -2.05
CA GLY A 382 35.12 30.18 -1.41
C GLY A 382 34.97 30.25 0.11
N ARG A 383 35.91 30.95 0.76
CA ARG A 383 36.03 31.00 2.24
C ARG A 383 34.95 31.80 2.98
N ILE A 384 34.26 32.71 2.29
CA ILE A 384 33.27 33.64 2.90
C ILE A 384 31.99 33.74 2.08
N GLY A 385 31.82 32.86 1.10
CA GLY A 385 30.74 32.91 0.14
C GLY A 385 31.04 32.11 -1.11
N GLY A 386 30.25 32.32 -2.14
CA GLY A 386 30.45 31.71 -3.44
C GLY A 386 29.55 32.32 -4.50
N SER A 387 29.71 31.87 -5.74
CA SER A 387 28.86 32.28 -6.86
C SER A 387 28.19 31.07 -7.50
N PHE A 388 27.00 31.27 -8.04
CA PHE A 388 26.27 30.25 -8.75
C PHE A 388 25.62 30.82 -10.01
N LYS A 389 25.48 29.94 -11.00
CA LYS A 389 24.62 30.14 -12.16
C LYS A 389 23.89 28.83 -12.44
N LEU A 390 22.57 28.88 -12.34
CA LEU A 390 21.68 27.75 -12.59
C LEU A 390 20.90 28.06 -13.86
N THR A 391 20.77 27.10 -14.75
CA THR A 391 20.02 27.25 -16.01
C THR A 391 19.18 26.00 -16.24
N LEU A 392 17.89 26.19 -16.44
CA LEU A 392 16.93 25.11 -16.69
C LEU A 392 16.60 25.01 -18.17
N ALA A 393 16.35 23.80 -18.62
CA ALA A 393 15.77 23.54 -19.94
C ALA A 393 14.70 22.45 -19.85
N SER A 394 13.56 22.71 -20.47
CA SER A 394 12.51 21.71 -20.67
C SER A 394 12.92 20.78 -21.80
N LYS A 395 12.77 19.48 -21.58
CA LYS A 395 12.92 18.44 -22.59
C LYS A 395 11.57 17.92 -23.10
N LEU A 396 10.48 18.48 -22.57
CA LEU A 396 9.13 18.18 -23.04
C LEU A 396 8.83 18.94 -24.34
N PRO A 397 7.89 18.46 -25.16
CA PRO A 397 7.41 19.20 -26.32
C PRO A 397 6.85 20.58 -25.92
N SER A 398 6.97 21.59 -26.79
CA SER A 398 6.51 22.96 -26.49
C SER A 398 5.03 23.06 -26.10
N ALA A 399 4.17 22.18 -26.60
CA ALA A 399 2.75 22.11 -26.22
C ALA A 399 2.49 21.57 -24.80
N ARG A 400 3.55 21.18 -24.07
CA ARG A 400 3.52 20.57 -22.73
C ARG A 400 4.50 21.32 -21.82
N PRO A 401 4.11 22.49 -21.29
CA PRO A 401 4.96 23.25 -20.39
C PRO A 401 5.21 22.48 -19.10
N VAL A 402 6.37 22.72 -18.50
CA VAL A 402 6.68 22.33 -17.13
C VAL A 402 6.13 23.42 -16.21
N GLU A 403 5.33 23.04 -15.23
CA GLU A 403 4.57 23.92 -14.35
C GLU A 403 5.04 23.81 -12.90
N ALA A 404 4.80 24.86 -12.11
CA ALA A 404 5.07 24.90 -10.67
C ALA A 404 6.49 24.44 -10.30
N VAL A 405 7.49 24.91 -11.05
CA VAL A 405 8.88 24.50 -10.85
C VAL A 405 9.45 25.18 -9.63
N ARG A 406 10.07 24.41 -8.74
CA ARG A 406 10.79 24.90 -7.57
C ARG A 406 12.18 24.29 -7.55
N VAL A 407 13.19 25.13 -7.57
CA VAL A 407 14.60 24.76 -7.42
C VAL A 407 15.03 25.13 -6.01
N ILE A 408 15.56 24.16 -5.27
CA ILE A 408 16.02 24.33 -3.90
C ILE A 408 17.52 24.06 -3.87
N PHE A 409 18.29 25.07 -3.49
CA PHE A 409 19.74 24.94 -3.32
C PHE A 409 20.13 25.23 -1.87
N PRO A 410 20.35 24.19 -1.04
CA PRO A 410 20.81 24.38 0.33
C PRO A 410 22.24 24.91 0.37
N LEU A 411 22.45 26.04 1.03
CA LEU A 411 23.73 26.77 1.03
C LEU A 411 24.61 26.48 2.25
N GLY A 412 24.12 25.63 3.15
CA GLY A 412 24.77 25.25 4.40
C GLY A 412 24.34 26.14 5.58
N PRO A 413 24.52 25.64 6.82
CA PRO A 413 23.91 26.23 8.02
C PRO A 413 24.41 27.65 8.36
N ALA A 414 25.58 28.06 7.86
CA ALA A 414 26.15 29.38 8.13
C ALA A 414 25.95 30.39 6.99
N ALA A 415 25.13 30.07 5.98
CA ALA A 415 24.79 30.99 4.88
C ALA A 415 23.93 32.14 5.39
N ASN A 416 24.32 33.39 5.15
CA ASN A 416 23.67 34.56 5.74
C ASN A 416 22.85 35.39 4.76
N GLY A 417 23.03 35.17 3.46
CA GLY A 417 22.28 35.90 2.45
C GLY A 417 22.65 35.48 1.05
N VAL A 418 21.74 35.78 0.13
CA VAL A 418 21.88 35.54 -1.31
C VAL A 418 21.53 36.82 -2.05
N THR A 419 22.27 37.11 -3.10
CA THR A 419 21.94 38.17 -4.06
C THR A 419 21.95 37.53 -5.44
N ALA A 420 20.81 37.59 -6.14
CA ALA A 420 20.66 36.94 -7.44
C ALA A 420 19.81 37.75 -8.43
N GLU A 421 20.07 37.52 -9.71
CA GLU A 421 19.32 38.04 -10.84
C GLU A 421 18.77 36.88 -11.67
N VAL A 422 17.52 36.99 -12.08
CA VAL A 422 16.87 36.02 -12.97
C VAL A 422 16.85 36.57 -14.40
N ARG A 423 17.11 35.70 -15.38
CA ARG A 423 17.07 36.01 -16.82
C ARG A 423 16.45 34.85 -17.59
N GLY A 424 15.72 35.17 -18.66
CA GLY A 424 15.01 34.15 -19.45
C GLY A 424 13.72 33.68 -18.78
N GLY A 425 13.07 32.68 -19.35
CA GLY A 425 11.72 32.25 -19.02
C GLY A 425 10.65 32.88 -19.92
N PRO A 426 9.37 32.56 -19.66
CA PRO A 426 8.26 33.11 -20.42
C PRO A 426 8.24 34.64 -20.33
N PRO A 427 7.82 35.35 -21.38
CA PRO A 427 7.75 36.80 -21.36
C PRO A 427 6.85 37.30 -20.23
N ASP A 428 7.33 38.31 -19.48
CA ASP A 428 6.66 39.03 -18.38
C ASP A 428 5.41 39.83 -18.86
N ASN A 429 4.47 39.19 -19.54
CA ASN A 429 3.23 39.83 -19.99
C ASN A 429 2.14 39.78 -18.90
N VAL A 430 2.49 40.07 -17.64
CA VAL A 430 1.55 40.55 -16.62
C VAL A 430 2.31 41.49 -15.67
N ARG A 431 2.51 42.74 -16.11
CA ARG A 431 2.75 43.85 -15.19
C ARG A 431 1.40 44.18 -14.55
N ASP A 432 1.18 43.67 -13.34
CA ASP A 432 0.42 44.28 -12.23
C ASP A 432 -0.14 43.20 -11.30
N GLY A 433 0.66 42.85 -10.29
CA GLY A 433 0.33 41.95 -9.18
C GLY A 433 1.61 41.39 -8.55
N PRO A 434 1.62 40.93 -7.28
CA PRO A 434 2.83 40.40 -6.61
C PRO A 434 3.36 39.07 -7.19
N GLN A 435 2.95 38.69 -8.41
CA GLN A 435 3.03 37.33 -8.97
C GLN A 435 3.29 37.33 -10.49
N ALA A 436 4.39 37.92 -10.95
CA ALA A 436 4.85 37.77 -12.34
C ALA A 436 5.87 36.60 -12.46
N GLY A 437 5.49 35.59 -13.25
CA GLY A 437 6.36 34.57 -13.87
C GLY A 437 7.30 33.74 -12.98
N THR A 438 8.42 34.34 -12.60
CA THR A 438 9.57 33.71 -11.93
C THR A 438 10.06 34.59 -10.78
N PHE A 439 10.30 34.01 -9.61
CA PHE A 439 10.79 34.72 -8.44
C PHE A 439 11.76 33.85 -7.64
N TRP A 440 12.60 34.48 -6.84
CA TRP A 440 13.52 33.78 -5.95
C TRP A 440 13.54 34.44 -4.58
N GLU A 441 13.86 33.66 -3.56
CA GLU A 441 14.02 34.13 -2.19
C GLU A 441 15.12 33.32 -1.48
N PHE A 442 15.67 33.90 -0.42
CA PHE A 442 16.54 33.19 0.52
C PHE A 442 15.72 32.86 1.76
N ASP A 443 15.61 31.58 2.08
CA ASP A 443 14.99 31.13 3.32
C ASP A 443 16.03 31.17 4.46
N PRO A 444 15.90 32.07 5.45
CA PRO A 444 16.85 32.16 6.55
C PRO A 444 16.72 31.02 7.58
N ALA A 445 15.58 30.31 7.62
CA ALA A 445 15.37 29.18 8.52
C ALA A 445 16.05 27.93 7.96
N GLU A 446 15.76 27.58 6.71
CA GLU A 446 16.34 26.42 6.02
C GLU A 446 17.70 26.69 5.37
N ARG A 447 18.13 27.96 5.36
CA ARG A 447 19.43 28.42 4.82
C ARG A 447 19.63 27.99 3.36
N CYS A 448 18.58 28.11 2.55
CA CYS A 448 18.56 27.68 1.16
C CYS A 448 18.10 28.81 0.21
N LEU A 449 18.58 28.75 -1.02
CA LEU A 449 18.01 29.52 -2.12
C LEU A 449 16.80 28.78 -2.66
N LEU A 450 15.66 29.46 -2.73
CA LEU A 450 14.43 28.99 -3.36
C LEU A 450 14.21 29.78 -4.64
N TRP A 451 14.18 29.09 -5.79
CA TRP A 451 13.86 29.70 -7.08
C TRP A 451 12.61 29.04 -7.67
N THR A 452 11.55 29.82 -7.86
CA THR A 452 10.23 29.34 -8.30
C THR A 452 9.89 29.90 -9.68
N ILE A 453 9.42 29.04 -10.58
CA ILE A 453 8.98 29.38 -11.93
C ILE A 453 7.57 28.81 -12.12
N ARG A 454 6.62 29.67 -12.48
CA ARG A 454 5.22 29.25 -12.63
C ARG A 454 5.01 28.22 -13.73
N SER A 455 5.57 28.48 -14.91
CA SER A 455 5.43 27.63 -16.08
C SER A 455 6.51 28.02 -17.09
N PHE A 456 7.07 27.07 -17.84
CA PHE A 456 7.89 27.35 -19.02
C PHE A 456 7.93 26.13 -19.94
N ASP A 457 8.15 26.34 -21.24
CA ASP A 457 8.24 25.27 -22.24
C ASP A 457 9.60 25.26 -22.98
N SER A 458 9.74 24.37 -23.97
CA SER A 458 10.99 24.22 -24.73
C SER A 458 11.23 25.33 -25.77
N SER A 459 10.22 26.15 -26.08
CA SER A 459 10.31 27.29 -26.99
C SER A 459 10.67 28.60 -26.28
N ASP A 460 10.41 28.67 -24.97
CA ASP A 460 10.85 29.77 -24.13
C ASP A 460 12.37 29.90 -24.09
N ARG A 461 12.85 31.12 -23.87
CA ARG A 461 14.27 31.32 -23.52
C ARG A 461 14.56 30.60 -22.22
N SER A 462 15.61 29.79 -22.16
CA SER A 462 15.98 29.02 -20.97
C SER A 462 16.00 29.88 -19.69
N PRO A 463 15.18 29.57 -18.68
CA PRO A 463 15.22 30.25 -17.40
C PRO A 463 16.58 30.07 -16.75
N SER A 464 17.16 31.15 -16.23
CA SER A 464 18.45 31.14 -15.56
C SER A 464 18.46 32.08 -14.37
N ILE A 465 19.11 31.68 -13.29
CA ILE A 465 19.37 32.51 -12.11
C ILE A 465 20.87 32.55 -11.86
N THR A 466 21.42 33.75 -11.70
CA THR A 466 22.84 33.98 -11.44
C THR A 466 22.99 34.83 -10.19
N GLY A 467 23.86 34.45 -9.27
CA GLY A 467 24.00 35.16 -8.02
C GLY A 467 25.21 34.77 -7.21
N THR A 468 25.29 35.36 -6.02
CA THR A 468 26.30 35.07 -5.00
C THR A 468 25.62 34.80 -3.67
N TRP A 469 26.24 33.95 -2.85
CA TRP A 469 25.86 33.79 -1.45
C TRP A 469 27.03 34.15 -0.54
N THR A 470 26.71 34.51 0.70
CA THR A 470 27.70 34.82 1.73
C THR A 470 27.51 33.94 2.95
N HIS A 471 28.58 33.65 3.69
CA HIS A 471 28.51 32.90 4.94
C HIS A 471 29.59 33.36 5.93
N SER A 472 29.30 33.26 7.23
CA SER A 472 30.23 33.74 8.29
C SER A 472 31.39 32.79 8.57
N VAL A 473 31.26 31.51 8.21
CA VAL A 473 32.17 30.45 8.69
C VAL A 473 32.88 29.78 7.50
N PRO A 474 34.22 29.77 7.43
CA PRO A 474 34.95 29.18 6.31
C PRO A 474 34.75 27.67 6.10
N THR A 475 34.23 26.97 7.09
CA THR A 475 33.88 25.54 7.01
C THR A 475 32.47 25.30 6.48
N ASN A 476 31.70 26.35 6.18
CA ASN A 476 30.37 26.23 5.60
C ASN A 476 30.46 25.60 4.22
N LYS A 477 29.76 24.49 4.03
CA LYS A 477 29.70 23.79 2.74
C LYS A 477 28.25 23.81 2.24
N PRO A 478 27.98 24.34 1.05
CA PRO A 478 26.69 24.12 0.40
C PRO A 478 26.46 22.62 0.18
N ALA A 479 25.18 22.23 0.10
CA ALA A 479 24.85 20.85 -0.25
C ALA A 479 25.43 20.49 -1.62
N SER A 480 25.90 19.26 -1.79
CA SER A 480 26.48 18.76 -3.05
C SER A 480 25.45 18.57 -4.17
N SER A 481 24.16 18.72 -3.85
CA SER A 481 23.03 18.55 -4.77
C SER A 481 22.06 19.72 -4.68
N ILE A 482 21.38 19.95 -5.80
CA ILE A 482 20.28 20.90 -5.97
C ILE A 482 19.03 20.07 -6.22
N GLU A 483 17.95 20.37 -5.52
CA GLU A 483 16.68 19.67 -5.65
C GLU A 483 15.75 20.42 -6.60
N ILE A 484 15.01 19.68 -7.43
CA ILE A 484 14.03 20.26 -8.35
C ILE A 484 12.68 19.57 -8.16
N HIS A 485 11.66 20.38 -7.94
CA HIS A 485 10.27 19.96 -8.00
C HIS A 485 9.56 20.58 -9.20
N PHE A 486 8.66 19.84 -9.83
CA PHE A 486 7.82 20.34 -10.93
C PHE A 486 6.57 19.48 -11.11
N ASN A 487 5.61 20.02 -11.86
CA ASN A 487 4.45 19.30 -12.39
C ASN A 487 4.43 19.43 -13.92
N ALA A 488 3.87 18.43 -14.62
CA ALA A 488 3.62 18.48 -16.05
C ALA A 488 2.27 17.80 -16.35
N SER A 489 1.32 18.61 -16.79
CA SER A 489 -0.03 18.17 -17.13
C SER A 489 -0.06 17.50 -18.50
N LEU A 490 -0.87 16.45 -18.66
CA LEU A 490 -1.03 15.72 -19.93
C LEU A 490 0.25 15.06 -20.46
N VAL A 491 1.15 14.69 -19.54
CA VAL A 491 2.42 14.00 -19.81
C VAL A 491 2.55 12.79 -18.89
N ASN A 492 3.13 11.72 -19.41
CA ASN A 492 3.63 10.59 -18.64
C ASN A 492 4.95 10.10 -19.27
N MET A 493 5.79 9.45 -18.47
CA MET A 493 7.08 8.89 -18.85
C MET A 493 6.92 7.48 -19.43
N SER A 494 5.89 6.73 -19.03
CA SER A 494 5.65 5.36 -19.51
C SER A 494 5.13 5.28 -20.94
N GLY A 495 4.50 6.35 -21.43
CA GLY A 495 3.69 6.32 -22.65
C GLY A 495 2.40 5.51 -22.54
N ILE A 496 2.05 5.02 -21.34
CA ILE A 496 0.84 4.23 -21.09
C ILE A 496 -0.41 5.04 -21.45
N LYS A 497 -1.33 4.40 -22.16
CA LYS A 497 -2.62 4.93 -22.58
C LYS A 497 -3.65 3.83 -22.40
N VAL A 498 -4.89 4.22 -22.18
CA VAL A 498 -6.01 3.28 -22.19
C VAL A 498 -6.46 3.10 -23.63
N ASP A 499 -6.00 2.02 -24.27
CA ASP A 499 -6.33 1.72 -25.68
C ASP A 499 -7.80 1.37 -25.86
N SER A 500 -8.36 0.60 -24.93
CA SER A 500 -9.76 0.25 -24.94
C SER A 500 -10.31 0.04 -23.53
N LEU A 501 -11.58 0.38 -23.36
CA LEU A 501 -12.37 0.11 -22.17
C LEU A 501 -13.77 -0.30 -22.61
N LYS A 502 -14.19 -1.50 -22.21
CA LYS A 502 -15.48 -2.11 -22.55
C LYS A 502 -16.21 -2.50 -21.28
N VAL A 503 -17.52 -2.27 -21.25
CA VAL A 503 -18.42 -2.86 -20.26
C VAL A 503 -18.99 -4.13 -20.88
N LEU A 504 -18.81 -5.27 -20.23
CA LEU A 504 -19.34 -6.55 -20.70
C LEU A 504 -20.83 -6.65 -20.43
N GLY A 505 -21.59 -7.10 -21.42
CA GLY A 505 -23.03 -7.37 -21.31
C GLY A 505 -23.93 -6.13 -21.39
N ASP A 506 -23.38 -4.92 -21.26
CA ASP A 506 -24.15 -3.67 -21.31
C ASP A 506 -24.13 -3.04 -22.70
N ARG A 507 -25.28 -2.51 -23.16
CA ARG A 507 -25.39 -1.91 -24.51
C ARG A 507 -24.96 -0.45 -24.56
N GLN A 508 -24.97 0.25 -23.44
CA GLN A 508 -24.65 1.68 -23.39
C GLN A 508 -23.24 1.87 -22.81
N ALA A 509 -22.32 2.37 -23.65
CA ALA A 509 -20.99 2.71 -23.19
C ALA A 509 -21.04 3.91 -22.22
N PRO A 510 -20.36 3.84 -21.06
CA PRO A 510 -20.29 4.97 -20.16
C PRO A 510 -19.44 6.09 -20.76
N TYR A 511 -19.64 7.31 -20.26
CA TYR A 511 -18.69 8.39 -20.53
C TYR A 511 -17.33 8.02 -19.93
N LYS A 512 -16.25 8.23 -20.70
CA LYS A 512 -14.91 7.86 -20.27
C LYS A 512 -13.89 8.95 -20.55
N GLY A 513 -12.95 9.12 -19.63
CA GLY A 513 -11.84 10.06 -19.78
C GLY A 513 -10.56 9.51 -19.18
N VAL A 514 -9.43 9.92 -19.76
CA VAL A 514 -8.09 9.58 -19.24
C VAL A 514 -7.26 10.84 -19.20
N ARG A 515 -6.57 11.07 -18.08
CA ARG A 515 -5.70 12.23 -17.91
C ARG A 515 -4.35 11.78 -17.34
N PRO A 516 -3.26 11.88 -18.13
CA PRO A 516 -1.93 11.68 -17.61
C PRO A 516 -1.43 12.92 -16.87
N MET A 517 -0.72 12.70 -15.77
CA MET A 517 -0.08 13.72 -14.95
C MET A 517 1.29 13.21 -14.52
N LEU A 518 2.32 14.02 -14.76
CA LEU A 518 3.67 13.75 -14.30
C LEU A 518 4.04 14.76 -13.23
N ARG A 519 4.66 14.28 -12.15
CA ARG A 519 5.24 15.13 -11.11
C ARG A 519 6.67 14.70 -10.80
N SER A 520 7.47 15.61 -10.29
CA SER A 520 8.74 15.29 -9.67
C SER A 520 8.53 14.49 -8.39
N GLY A 521 9.25 13.40 -8.23
CA GLY A 521 9.55 12.82 -6.93
C GLY A 521 10.82 13.45 -6.38
N LYS A 522 11.74 12.61 -5.91
CA LYS A 522 13.06 13.04 -5.45
C LYS A 522 14.03 13.21 -6.62
N LEU A 523 14.18 14.45 -7.11
CA LEU A 523 15.12 14.81 -8.18
C LEU A 523 16.30 15.59 -7.62
N GLU A 524 17.48 14.97 -7.64
CA GLU A 524 18.73 15.54 -7.15
C GLU A 524 19.71 15.77 -8.32
N PHE A 525 20.17 17.00 -8.48
CA PHE A 525 21.20 17.37 -9.44
C PHE A 525 22.49 17.73 -8.70
N ARG A 526 23.50 16.87 -8.80
CA ARG A 526 24.82 17.12 -8.23
C ARG A 526 25.56 18.15 -9.08
N TRP A 527 26.36 18.99 -8.44
CA TRP A 527 27.13 20.04 -9.13
C TRP A 527 28.64 19.96 -8.87
N HIS A 528 29.09 19.06 -7.99
CA HIS A 528 30.50 18.81 -7.66
C HIS A 528 30.82 17.31 -7.77
#